data_AF-A0A938MBH4-F1
#
_entry.id   AF-A0A938MBH4-F1
#
_cell.length_a   1.000
_cell.length_b   1.000
_cell.length_c   1.000
_cell.angle_alpha   90.00
_cell.angle_beta   90.00
_cell.angle_gamma   90.00
#
_symmetry.space_group_name_H-M   'P 1'
#
loop_
_entity.id
_entity.type
_entity.pdbx_description
1 polymer ?
#
loop_
_entity_poly.entity_id
_entity_poly.type
_entity_poly.pdbx_seq_one_letter_code
_entity_poly.pdbx_strand_id
1 'polypeptide(L)'
;EDLGLQARWTTTKRAEGGEISRLKPRVVILPYCQALSDKEIEALERFVRDGGTLLADARPAVYTYNGRPRDVGGLDAVFGIKRTPMKDYTAQGDLVMKAALGALAPGQVVTRTIVDKSVSATTGKPLAELSGAPAVLVNRHGKGTAILLNFFVGRYEGLLDAGQADALRALYRGLLEQAGCKRLIIATTGGQDAPGVELVRFVNGPVTLLGVAKRALACEKYPMTVNLKLPAASHVYDLRAGSYLGNTDQLKAEVGPMGRKAFALVPYKVEGLTLAATPEKEARAGDTLRLAASLKVSGKPGPHLIRFEGIGPSGPDDIAAFRFWDKVWASDDAPARAVVDWPLALNEKPGKWVLRATDVLSGAHAETTIQVRPPR
;
A
#
# COMPACT_ATOMS: atom_id res chain seq x y z
N GLU A 1 -3.45 -3.67 6.44
CA GLU A 1 -2.61 -2.46 6.34
C GLU A 1 -1.69 -2.28 7.53
N ASP A 2 -2.20 -2.27 8.76
CA ASP A 2 -1.42 -2.08 10.01
C ASP A 2 -0.30 -3.12 10.28
N LEU A 3 -0.34 -4.28 9.61
CA LEU A 3 0.77 -5.25 9.60
C LEU A 3 1.85 -4.92 8.54
N GLY A 4 1.80 -3.77 7.88
CA GLY A 4 2.69 -3.43 6.76
C GLY A 4 2.42 -4.25 5.49
N LEU A 5 1.23 -4.87 5.39
CA LEU A 5 0.78 -5.63 4.23
C LEU A 5 -0.26 -4.79 3.47
N GLN A 6 0.07 -4.45 2.23
CA GLN A 6 -0.78 -3.67 1.33
C GLN A 6 -1.77 -4.60 0.61
N ALA A 7 -3.06 -4.27 0.69
CA ALA A 7 -4.11 -5.00 -0.01
C ALA A 7 -4.40 -4.40 -1.40
N ARG A 8 -5.10 -5.15 -2.24
CA ARG A 8 -5.75 -4.66 -3.45
C ARG A 8 -7.23 -4.91 -3.34
N TRP A 9 -8.03 -3.93 -3.70
CA TRP A 9 -9.48 -4.03 -3.72
C TRP A 9 -9.95 -4.60 -5.05
N THR A 10 -10.92 -5.49 -4.98
CA THR A 10 -11.62 -6.07 -6.13
C THR A 10 -13.12 -5.80 -5.99
N THR A 11 -13.88 -6.04 -7.05
CA THR A 11 -15.34 -5.94 -7.07
C THR A 11 -15.93 -7.21 -7.68
N THR A 12 -17.20 -7.51 -7.44
CA THR A 12 -17.90 -8.66 -8.04
C THR A 12 -17.65 -8.76 -9.55
N LYS A 13 -17.87 -7.67 -10.29
CA LYS A 13 -17.66 -7.64 -11.76
C LYS A 13 -16.23 -8.01 -12.16
N ARG A 14 -15.22 -7.60 -11.38
CA ARG A 14 -13.82 -7.92 -11.68
C ARG A 14 -13.47 -9.36 -11.30
N ALA A 15 -13.96 -9.84 -10.15
CA ALA A 15 -13.80 -11.21 -9.71
C ALA A 15 -14.41 -12.19 -10.72
N GLU A 16 -15.65 -11.97 -11.14
CA GLU A 16 -16.33 -12.73 -12.19
C GLU A 16 -15.62 -12.62 -13.55
N GLY A 17 -15.03 -11.45 -13.85
CA GLY A 17 -14.20 -11.21 -15.02
C GLY A 17 -12.80 -11.86 -14.97
N GLY A 18 -12.53 -12.74 -14.01
CA GLY A 18 -11.29 -13.52 -13.93
C GLY A 18 -10.11 -12.80 -13.27
N GLU A 19 -10.32 -11.67 -12.58
CA GLU A 19 -9.24 -10.91 -11.95
C GLU A 19 -8.45 -11.75 -10.93
N ILE A 20 -9.10 -12.60 -10.15
CA ILE A 20 -8.44 -13.47 -9.15
C ILE A 20 -7.45 -14.42 -9.84
N SER A 21 -7.86 -15.05 -10.94
CA SER A 21 -7.01 -15.97 -11.72
C SER A 21 -5.86 -15.25 -12.42
N ARG A 22 -6.09 -14.02 -12.91
CA ARG A 22 -5.07 -13.20 -13.58
C ARG A 22 -4.03 -12.65 -12.60
N LEU A 23 -4.47 -12.17 -11.44
CA LEU A 23 -3.59 -11.57 -10.42
C LEU A 23 -2.86 -12.63 -9.59
N LYS A 24 -3.44 -13.83 -9.44
CA LYS A 24 -2.93 -14.92 -8.60
C LYS A 24 -2.51 -14.42 -7.21
N PRO A 25 -3.40 -13.75 -6.45
CA PRO A 25 -3.05 -13.27 -5.12
C PRO A 25 -2.73 -14.46 -4.20
N ARG A 26 -1.89 -14.24 -3.19
CA ARG A 26 -1.65 -15.29 -2.17
C ARG A 26 -2.90 -15.56 -1.33
N VAL A 27 -3.60 -14.48 -0.98
CA VAL A 27 -4.80 -14.50 -0.15
C VAL A 27 -5.90 -13.67 -0.80
N VAL A 28 -7.12 -14.20 -0.81
CA VAL A 28 -8.35 -13.42 -1.02
C VAL A 28 -9.05 -13.30 0.33
N ILE A 29 -9.43 -12.09 0.71
CA ILE A 29 -10.09 -11.79 1.99
C ILE A 29 -11.52 -11.35 1.70
N LEU A 30 -12.49 -11.95 2.39
CA LEU A 30 -13.92 -11.65 2.33
C LEU A 30 -14.38 -11.00 3.64
N PRO A 31 -14.19 -9.67 3.81
CA PRO A 31 -14.68 -8.96 4.98
C PRO A 31 -16.19 -8.83 4.91
N TYR A 32 -16.90 -9.57 5.76
CA TYR A 32 -18.34 -9.58 5.91
C TYR A 32 -19.12 -9.77 4.59
N CYS A 33 -18.56 -10.55 3.65
CA CYS A 33 -19.19 -10.83 2.35
C CYS A 33 -20.25 -11.93 2.47
N GLN A 34 -21.43 -11.56 2.97
CA GLN A 34 -22.54 -12.52 3.18
C GLN A 34 -23.31 -12.84 1.89
N ALA A 35 -23.38 -11.91 0.94
CA ALA A 35 -24.05 -12.08 -0.35
C ALA A 35 -23.01 -12.24 -1.46
N LEU A 36 -23.01 -13.39 -2.14
CA LEU A 36 -22.13 -13.69 -3.27
C LEU A 36 -22.91 -14.35 -4.41
N SER A 37 -22.54 -14.02 -5.65
CA SER A 37 -23.03 -14.70 -6.84
C SER A 37 -22.46 -16.11 -6.95
N ASP A 38 -23.13 -16.98 -7.71
CA ASP A 38 -22.62 -18.35 -7.96
C ASP A 38 -21.29 -18.30 -8.72
N LYS A 39 -21.10 -17.32 -9.62
CA LYS A 39 -19.84 -17.12 -10.34
C LYS A 39 -18.69 -16.69 -9.42
N GLU A 40 -18.97 -15.84 -8.42
CA GLU A 40 -17.97 -15.48 -7.41
C GLU A 40 -17.57 -16.71 -6.59
N ILE A 41 -18.55 -17.51 -6.14
CA ILE A 41 -18.31 -18.74 -5.40
C ILE A 41 -17.45 -19.71 -6.21
N GLU A 42 -17.79 -19.98 -7.48
CA GLU A 42 -17.01 -20.84 -8.38
C GLU A 42 -15.58 -20.33 -8.57
N ALA A 43 -15.39 -19.02 -8.73
CA ALA A 43 -14.07 -18.41 -8.88
C ALA A 43 -13.22 -18.55 -7.62
N LEU A 44 -13.83 -18.37 -6.44
CA LEU A 44 -13.17 -18.51 -5.14
C LEU A 44 -12.83 -19.97 -4.83
N GLU A 45 -13.75 -20.90 -5.09
CA GLU A 45 -13.50 -22.34 -4.92
C GLU A 45 -12.37 -22.81 -5.84
N ARG A 46 -12.38 -22.40 -7.11
CA ARG A 46 -11.27 -22.67 -8.04
C ARG A 46 -9.96 -22.11 -7.52
N PHE A 47 -9.95 -20.86 -7.07
CA PHE A 47 -8.77 -20.22 -6.51
C PHE A 47 -8.17 -21.00 -5.34
N VAL A 48 -9.00 -21.45 -4.39
CA VAL A 48 -8.54 -22.28 -3.27
C VAL A 48 -8.05 -23.64 -3.76
N ARG A 49 -8.81 -24.32 -4.61
CA ARG A 49 -8.43 -25.62 -5.18
C ARG A 49 -7.08 -25.57 -5.89
N ASP A 50 -6.75 -24.46 -6.55
CA ASP A 50 -5.52 -24.25 -7.31
C ASP A 50 -4.33 -23.82 -6.43
N GLY A 51 -4.50 -23.69 -5.11
CA GLY A 51 -3.42 -23.41 -4.16
C GLY A 51 -3.51 -22.07 -3.44
N GLY A 52 -4.53 -21.26 -3.73
CA GLY A 52 -4.79 -19.99 -3.06
C GLY A 52 -5.24 -20.16 -1.61
N THR A 53 -5.14 -19.08 -0.82
CA THR A 53 -5.74 -19.02 0.52
C THR A 53 -6.95 -18.11 0.54
N LEU A 54 -8.12 -18.63 0.94
CA LEU A 54 -9.33 -17.83 1.14
C LEU A 54 -9.52 -17.56 2.63
N LEU A 55 -9.68 -16.29 3.02
CA LEU A 55 -9.94 -15.88 4.40
C LEU A 55 -11.29 -15.15 4.47
N ALA A 56 -12.17 -15.55 5.38
CA ALA A 56 -13.44 -14.87 5.62
C ALA A 56 -13.70 -14.71 7.12
N ASP A 57 -14.50 -13.72 7.50
CA ASP A 57 -14.87 -13.46 8.89
C ASP A 57 -16.13 -14.22 9.34
N ALA A 58 -17.30 -13.58 9.37
CA ALA A 58 -18.54 -14.13 9.86
C ALA A 58 -19.53 -14.35 8.69
N ARG A 59 -20.06 -15.58 8.61
CA ARG A 59 -21.15 -15.97 7.70
C ARG A 59 -20.92 -15.63 6.22
N PRO A 60 -19.77 -15.98 5.62
CA PRO A 60 -19.58 -15.77 4.18
C PRO A 60 -20.60 -16.57 3.36
N ALA A 61 -21.07 -15.96 2.26
CA ALA A 61 -21.91 -16.61 1.24
C ALA A 61 -23.22 -17.24 1.74
N VAL A 62 -23.86 -16.70 2.78
CA VAL A 62 -25.16 -17.19 3.27
C VAL A 62 -26.36 -16.63 2.48
N TYR A 63 -26.15 -15.62 1.64
CA TYR A 63 -27.12 -15.08 0.69
C TYR A 63 -26.61 -15.19 -0.75
N THR A 64 -27.54 -15.26 -1.69
CA THR A 64 -27.29 -15.03 -3.13
C THR A 64 -26.97 -13.55 -3.37
N TYR A 65 -26.44 -13.22 -4.55
CA TYR A 65 -26.15 -11.84 -4.96
C TYR A 65 -27.36 -10.90 -4.82
N ASN A 66 -28.58 -11.40 -5.06
CA ASN A 66 -29.82 -10.63 -4.95
C ASN A 66 -30.43 -10.64 -3.54
N GLY A 67 -29.67 -11.06 -2.52
CA GLY A 67 -30.10 -11.03 -1.12
C GLY A 67 -31.08 -12.14 -0.71
N ARG A 68 -31.30 -13.17 -1.55
CA ARG A 68 -32.10 -14.35 -1.14
C ARG A 68 -31.26 -15.26 -0.25
N PRO A 69 -31.76 -15.72 0.91
CA PRO A 69 -31.05 -16.70 1.74
C PRO A 69 -30.76 -17.96 0.96
N ARG A 70 -29.63 -18.62 1.26
CA ARG A 70 -29.33 -19.96 0.75
C ARG A 70 -29.67 -21.00 1.82
N ASP A 71 -30.20 -22.14 1.40
CA ASP A 71 -30.45 -23.28 2.31
C ASP A 71 -29.13 -23.85 2.84
N VAL A 72 -28.08 -23.84 2.00
CA VAL A 72 -26.70 -24.20 2.34
C VAL A 72 -25.79 -23.04 1.96
N GLY A 73 -24.90 -22.62 2.85
CA GLY A 73 -23.98 -21.53 2.58
C GLY A 73 -23.05 -21.87 1.40
N GLY A 74 -22.85 -20.91 0.51
CA GLY A 74 -22.18 -21.14 -0.78
C GLY A 74 -20.70 -21.54 -0.68
N LEU A 75 -20.07 -21.35 0.48
CA LEU A 75 -18.66 -21.68 0.72
C LEU A 75 -18.47 -22.65 1.90
N ASP A 76 -19.53 -23.28 2.39
CA ASP A 76 -19.49 -24.09 3.62
C ASP A 76 -18.58 -25.30 3.48
N ALA A 77 -18.67 -26.00 2.35
CA ALA A 77 -17.78 -27.11 2.02
C ALA A 77 -16.33 -26.66 1.85
N VAL A 78 -16.09 -25.46 1.29
CA VAL A 78 -14.75 -24.88 1.13
C VAL A 78 -14.12 -24.60 2.49
N PHE A 79 -14.88 -24.00 3.43
CA PHE A 79 -14.42 -23.74 4.79
C PHE A 79 -14.47 -24.97 5.71
N GLY A 80 -15.03 -26.09 5.26
CA GLY A 80 -15.11 -27.33 6.04
C GLY A 80 -16.03 -27.20 7.24
N ILE A 81 -17.21 -26.59 7.04
CA ILE A 81 -18.21 -26.36 8.08
C ILE A 81 -19.62 -26.79 7.64
N LYS A 82 -20.52 -26.82 8.61
CA LYS A 82 -21.97 -26.79 8.39
C LYS A 82 -22.60 -25.78 9.35
N ARG A 83 -23.78 -25.26 8.99
CA ARG A 83 -24.58 -24.39 9.85
C ARG A 83 -25.92 -25.03 10.17
N THR A 84 -26.27 -25.03 11.46
CA THR A 84 -27.60 -25.45 11.91
C THR A 84 -28.52 -24.24 12.00
N PRO A 85 -29.67 -24.19 11.32
CA PRO A 85 -30.60 -23.06 11.41
C PRO A 85 -30.96 -22.73 12.86
N MET A 86 -30.74 -21.48 13.26
CA MET A 86 -30.94 -21.02 14.64
C MET A 86 -31.31 -19.53 14.65
N LYS A 87 -32.30 -19.15 15.46
CA LYS A 87 -32.75 -17.76 15.60
C LYS A 87 -31.75 -16.92 16.40
N ASP A 88 -31.36 -17.40 17.58
CA ASP A 88 -30.30 -16.80 18.40
C ASP A 88 -28.98 -17.51 18.11
N TYR A 89 -28.35 -17.22 16.97
CA TYR A 89 -27.13 -17.90 16.53
C TYR A 89 -25.84 -17.24 17.07
N THR A 90 -25.94 -16.22 17.91
CA THR A 90 -24.78 -15.49 18.41
C THR A 90 -24.43 -15.92 19.85
N ALA A 91 -23.14 -15.87 20.17
CA ALA A 91 -22.65 -15.91 21.55
C ALA A 91 -21.54 -14.89 21.70
N GLN A 92 -21.48 -14.24 22.86
CA GLN A 92 -20.43 -13.25 23.18
C GLN A 92 -19.54 -13.79 24.29
N GLY A 93 -18.24 -13.53 24.20
CA GLY A 93 -17.28 -14.00 25.17
C GLY A 93 -15.84 -13.79 24.71
N ASP A 94 -14.92 -14.42 25.40
CA ASP A 94 -13.50 -14.40 25.07
C ASP A 94 -13.20 -15.45 24.01
N LEU A 95 -12.53 -15.03 22.94
CA LEU A 95 -11.98 -15.91 21.93
C LEU A 95 -10.68 -16.51 22.48
N VAL A 96 -10.66 -17.83 22.70
CA VAL A 96 -9.54 -18.54 23.31
C VAL A 96 -8.89 -19.48 22.30
N MET A 97 -7.56 -19.41 22.20
CA MET A 97 -6.80 -20.31 21.33
C MET A 97 -6.84 -21.75 21.86
N LYS A 98 -7.12 -22.70 20.97
CA LYS A 98 -7.05 -24.15 21.23
C LYS A 98 -5.78 -24.80 20.70
N ALA A 99 -5.11 -24.13 19.77
CA ALA A 99 -3.83 -24.55 19.20
C ALA A 99 -2.91 -23.34 19.01
N ALA A 100 -1.60 -23.59 18.95
CA ALA A 100 -0.63 -22.53 18.70
C ALA A 100 -0.76 -21.96 17.28
N LEU A 101 -0.54 -20.65 17.14
CA LEU A 101 -0.50 -19.96 15.84
C LEU A 101 0.47 -18.78 15.91
N GLY A 102 1.62 -18.91 15.26
CA GLY A 102 2.67 -17.88 15.34
C GLY A 102 3.09 -17.66 16.79
N ALA A 103 2.95 -16.42 17.28
CA ALA A 103 3.27 -16.04 18.66
C ALA A 103 2.16 -16.38 19.68
N LEU A 104 1.00 -16.88 19.23
CA LEU A 104 -0.11 -17.22 20.14
C LEU A 104 0.00 -18.66 20.63
N ALA A 105 -0.20 -18.85 21.94
CA ALA A 105 -0.18 -20.15 22.60
C ALA A 105 -1.61 -20.69 22.88
N PRO A 106 -1.79 -22.01 23.02
CA PRO A 106 -3.05 -22.58 23.52
C PRO A 106 -3.44 -22.01 24.88
N GLY A 107 -4.74 -21.78 25.10
CA GLY A 107 -5.30 -21.17 26.31
C GLY A 107 -5.25 -19.64 26.35
N GLN A 108 -4.54 -19.00 25.42
CA GLN A 108 -4.46 -17.54 25.37
C GLN A 108 -5.78 -16.91 24.89
N VAL A 109 -6.25 -15.90 25.60
CA VAL A 109 -7.35 -15.03 25.17
C VAL A 109 -6.84 -14.04 24.12
N VAL A 110 -7.49 -14.01 22.94
CA VAL A 110 -7.11 -13.12 21.83
C VAL A 110 -7.87 -11.81 21.90
N THR A 111 -9.18 -11.88 22.08
CA THR A 111 -10.08 -10.72 22.13
C THR A 111 -11.45 -11.14 22.65
N ARG A 112 -12.23 -10.18 23.16
CA ARG A 112 -13.65 -10.38 23.45
C ARG A 112 -14.49 -9.98 22.24
N THR A 113 -15.28 -10.92 21.72
CA THR A 113 -16.06 -10.74 20.48
C THR A 113 -17.37 -11.53 20.50
N ILE A 114 -18.07 -11.54 19.37
CA ILE A 114 -19.26 -12.35 19.10
C ILE A 114 -18.89 -13.44 18.09
N VAL A 115 -19.30 -14.67 18.34
CA VAL A 115 -19.15 -15.84 17.46
C VAL A 115 -20.51 -16.27 16.91
N ASP A 116 -20.52 -16.92 15.74
CA ASP A 116 -21.69 -17.65 15.26
C ASP A 116 -21.68 -19.09 15.80
N LYS A 117 -22.53 -19.36 16.80
CA LYS A 117 -22.68 -20.68 17.44
C LYS A 117 -23.52 -21.67 16.63
N SER A 118 -24.07 -21.27 15.47
CA SER A 118 -24.70 -22.20 14.53
C SER A 118 -23.68 -23.05 13.76
N VAL A 119 -22.42 -22.61 13.70
CA VAL A 119 -21.35 -23.27 12.97
C VAL A 119 -20.84 -24.48 13.73
N SER A 120 -20.70 -25.60 13.03
CA SER A 120 -19.92 -26.75 13.48
C SER A 120 -18.92 -27.17 12.39
N ALA A 121 -17.76 -27.65 12.84
CA ALA A 121 -16.74 -28.18 11.95
C ALA A 121 -17.21 -29.47 11.27
N THR A 122 -16.84 -29.64 10.00
CA THR A 122 -16.88 -30.92 9.30
C THR A 122 -15.44 -31.38 9.05
N THR A 123 -14.76 -30.82 8.05
CA THR A 123 -13.33 -31.06 7.79
C THR A 123 -12.43 -29.93 8.30
N GLY A 124 -12.99 -28.75 8.59
CA GLY A 124 -12.26 -27.61 9.10
C GLY A 124 -11.76 -27.84 10.52
N LYS A 125 -10.49 -27.56 10.77
CA LYS A 125 -9.88 -27.68 12.11
C LYS A 125 -9.99 -26.34 12.85
N PRO A 126 -10.73 -26.25 13.97
CA PRO A 126 -10.75 -25.04 14.77
C PRO A 126 -9.41 -24.83 15.49
N LEU A 127 -8.85 -23.62 15.39
CA LEU A 127 -7.67 -23.21 16.15
C LEU A 127 -8.04 -22.39 17.40
N ALA A 128 -9.28 -21.92 17.49
CA ALA A 128 -9.81 -21.18 18.63
C ALA A 128 -11.26 -21.60 18.91
N GLU A 129 -11.80 -21.18 20.05
CA GLU A 129 -13.21 -21.32 20.37
C GLU A 129 -13.72 -20.11 21.17
N LEU A 130 -15.04 -19.96 21.21
CA LEU A 130 -15.73 -19.01 22.09
C LEU A 130 -17.04 -19.66 22.54
N SER A 131 -17.22 -19.82 23.86
CA SER A 131 -18.41 -20.44 24.46
C SER A 131 -18.79 -21.79 23.82
N GLY A 132 -17.78 -22.62 23.49
CA GLY A 132 -17.94 -23.92 22.85
C GLY A 132 -18.16 -23.90 21.33
N ALA A 133 -18.37 -22.73 20.72
CA ALA A 133 -18.44 -22.62 19.26
C ALA A 133 -17.03 -22.55 18.64
N PRO A 134 -16.78 -23.26 17.53
CA PRO A 134 -15.48 -23.25 16.86
C PRO A 134 -15.19 -21.89 16.23
N ALA A 135 -13.94 -21.45 16.30
CA ALA A 135 -13.47 -20.22 15.68
C ALA A 135 -12.07 -20.42 15.06
N VAL A 136 -11.71 -19.56 14.12
CA VAL A 136 -10.45 -19.65 13.35
C VAL A 136 -10.29 -21.07 12.79
N LEU A 137 -11.26 -21.50 11.99
CA LEU A 137 -11.27 -22.80 11.34
C LEU A 137 -10.36 -22.77 10.12
N VAL A 138 -9.42 -23.71 10.06
CA VAL A 138 -8.51 -23.90 8.93
C VAL A 138 -8.86 -25.21 8.23
N ASN A 139 -9.21 -25.13 6.95
CA ASN A 139 -9.55 -26.28 6.13
C ASN A 139 -8.62 -26.37 4.92
N ARG A 140 -8.16 -27.58 4.60
CA ARG A 140 -7.50 -27.86 3.31
C ARG A 140 -8.57 -28.19 2.29
N HIS A 141 -8.52 -27.54 1.14
CA HIS A 141 -9.48 -27.76 0.07
C HIS A 141 -8.74 -27.70 -1.28
N GLY A 142 -8.65 -28.85 -1.96
CA GLY A 142 -7.72 -29.03 -3.07
C GLY A 142 -6.27 -28.78 -2.64
N LYS A 143 -5.53 -27.95 -3.37
CA LYS A 143 -4.12 -27.61 -3.08
C LYS A 143 -3.96 -26.43 -2.12
N GLY A 144 -5.02 -25.68 -1.85
CA GLY A 144 -4.98 -24.46 -1.05
C GLY A 144 -5.53 -24.61 0.36
N THR A 145 -5.90 -23.47 0.94
CA THR A 145 -6.39 -23.36 2.32
C THR A 145 -7.58 -22.42 2.38
N ALA A 146 -8.61 -22.79 3.13
CA ALA A 146 -9.70 -21.91 3.50
C ALA A 146 -9.66 -21.65 5.01
N ILE A 147 -9.78 -20.38 5.40
CA ILE A 147 -9.73 -19.91 6.78
C ILE A 147 -11.02 -19.15 7.08
N LEU A 148 -11.82 -19.66 8.01
CA LEU A 148 -13.01 -18.97 8.51
C LEU A 148 -12.74 -18.50 9.94
N LEU A 149 -12.79 -17.19 10.20
CA LEU A 149 -12.64 -16.67 11.57
C LEU A 149 -13.82 -17.08 12.45
N ASN A 150 -15.03 -17.07 11.89
CA ASN A 150 -16.30 -17.36 12.58
C ASN A 150 -16.65 -16.39 13.72
N PHE A 151 -16.06 -15.21 13.75
CA PHE A 151 -16.39 -14.16 14.72
C PHE A 151 -16.48 -12.80 14.03
N PHE A 152 -17.23 -11.88 14.65
CA PHE A 152 -17.41 -10.53 14.13
C PHE A 152 -16.18 -9.65 14.42
N VAL A 153 -15.60 -9.06 13.38
CA VAL A 153 -14.41 -8.20 13.49
C VAL A 153 -14.85 -6.74 13.67
N GLY A 154 -15.03 -6.29 14.92
CA GLY A 154 -15.53 -4.93 15.19
C GLY A 154 -14.71 -4.09 16.17
N ARG A 155 -13.88 -4.71 17.03
CA ARG A 155 -13.21 -3.99 18.13
C ARG A 155 -11.76 -3.58 17.85
N TYR A 156 -11.25 -3.88 16.66
CA TYR A 156 -9.82 -3.72 16.37
C TYR A 156 -9.34 -2.28 16.58
N GLU A 157 -10.07 -1.29 16.06
CA GLU A 157 -9.67 0.12 16.17
C GLU A 157 -9.62 0.62 17.62
N GLY A 158 -10.64 0.32 18.43
CA GLY A 158 -10.66 0.69 19.83
C GLY A 158 -9.57 -0.01 20.65
N LEU A 159 -9.28 -1.28 20.35
CA LEU A 159 -8.15 -1.99 20.96
C LEU A 159 -6.81 -1.39 20.53
N LEU A 160 -6.68 -0.98 19.28
CA LEU A 160 -5.47 -0.36 18.76
C LEU A 160 -5.21 0.98 19.43
N ASP A 161 -6.21 1.86 19.50
CA ASP A 161 -6.12 3.18 20.13
C ASP A 161 -5.80 3.07 21.63
N ALA A 162 -6.26 2.00 22.30
CA ALA A 162 -5.98 1.72 23.71
C ALA A 162 -4.66 0.96 23.96
N GLY A 163 -3.92 0.55 22.93
CA GLY A 163 -2.69 -0.26 23.09
C GLY A 163 -2.94 -1.70 23.55
N GLN A 164 -4.09 -2.28 23.22
CA GLN A 164 -4.55 -3.60 23.65
C GLN A 164 -4.78 -4.57 22.48
N ALA A 165 -4.31 -4.22 21.28
CA ALA A 165 -4.55 -5.01 20.06
C ALA A 165 -3.55 -6.16 19.83
N ASP A 166 -2.52 -6.32 20.67
CA ASP A 166 -1.37 -7.20 20.38
C ASP A 166 -1.75 -8.65 20.05
N ALA A 167 -2.62 -9.27 20.86
CA ALA A 167 -3.03 -10.65 20.61
C ALA A 167 -3.84 -10.78 19.31
N LEU A 168 -4.74 -9.83 19.02
CA LEU A 168 -5.52 -9.82 17.78
C LEU A 168 -4.63 -9.51 16.55
N ARG A 169 -3.63 -8.63 16.70
CA ARG A 169 -2.58 -8.39 15.69
C ARG A 169 -1.77 -9.66 15.43
N ALA A 170 -1.39 -10.37 16.49
CA ALA A 170 -0.64 -11.63 16.40
C ALA A 170 -1.46 -12.72 15.70
N LEU A 171 -2.78 -12.79 15.95
CA LEU A 171 -3.69 -13.69 15.23
C LEU A 171 -3.64 -13.42 13.73
N TYR A 172 -3.90 -12.19 13.30
CA TYR A 172 -3.90 -11.85 11.87
C TYR A 172 -2.52 -12.05 11.23
N ARG A 173 -1.45 -11.71 11.95
CA ARG A 173 -0.07 -11.97 11.48
C ARG A 173 0.15 -13.45 11.23
N GLY A 174 -0.14 -14.31 12.21
CA GLY A 174 0.06 -15.75 12.11
C GLY A 174 -0.73 -16.36 10.95
N LEU A 175 -1.99 -15.97 10.76
CA LEU A 175 -2.81 -16.45 9.63
C LEU A 175 -2.23 -16.04 8.27
N LEU A 176 -1.82 -14.77 8.14
CA LEU A 176 -1.27 -14.25 6.88
C LEU A 176 0.12 -14.82 6.58
N GLU A 177 0.96 -15.02 7.59
CA GLU A 177 2.27 -15.67 7.45
C GLU A 177 2.12 -17.14 7.04
N GLN A 178 1.19 -17.89 7.63
CA GLN A 178 0.86 -19.26 7.20
C GLN A 178 0.37 -19.32 5.76
N ALA A 179 -0.33 -18.28 5.29
CA ALA A 179 -0.73 -18.13 3.90
C ALA A 179 0.42 -17.68 2.97
N GLY A 180 1.63 -17.50 3.50
CA GLY A 180 2.83 -17.10 2.76
C GLY A 180 2.91 -15.60 2.43
N CYS A 181 2.10 -14.75 3.07
CA CYS A 181 2.24 -13.30 2.96
C CYS A 181 3.47 -12.84 3.74
N LYS A 182 4.41 -12.19 3.04
CA LYS A 182 5.65 -11.67 3.63
C LYS A 182 5.56 -10.16 3.83
N ARG A 183 5.89 -9.70 5.04
CA ARG A 183 6.10 -8.28 5.34
C ARG A 183 7.43 -7.85 4.75
N LEU A 184 7.40 -7.13 3.63
CA LEU A 184 8.63 -6.71 2.94
C LEU A 184 9.36 -5.58 3.67
N ILE A 185 8.62 -4.75 4.40
CA ILE A 185 9.17 -3.65 5.20
C ILE A 185 8.60 -3.79 6.59
N ILE A 186 9.48 -3.73 7.60
CA ILE A 186 9.11 -3.87 9.00
C ILE A 186 9.22 -2.50 9.64
N ALA A 187 8.12 -2.02 10.23
CA ALA A 187 8.09 -0.79 11.01
C ALA A 187 8.15 -1.11 12.50
N THR A 188 9.06 -0.48 13.24
CA THR A 188 9.21 -0.67 14.68
C THR A 188 9.35 0.63 15.46
N THR A 189 8.87 0.63 16.70
CA THR A 189 9.05 1.70 17.70
C THR A 189 9.41 1.05 19.04
N GLY A 190 10.38 1.60 19.76
CA GLY A 190 10.85 0.99 21.02
C GLY A 190 11.34 -0.47 20.88
N GLY A 191 11.81 -0.88 19.69
CA GLY A 191 12.23 -2.26 19.41
C GLY A 191 11.09 -3.24 19.13
N GLN A 192 9.84 -2.80 19.20
CA GLN A 192 8.66 -3.61 18.92
C GLN A 192 7.97 -3.17 17.63
N ASP A 193 7.12 -4.03 17.08
CA ASP A 193 6.28 -3.73 15.93
C ASP A 193 5.49 -2.43 16.14
N ALA A 194 5.53 -1.50 15.18
CA ALA A 194 4.87 -0.19 15.32
C ALA A 194 3.38 -0.26 14.93
N PRO A 195 2.43 -0.11 15.88
CA PRO A 195 1.02 -0.08 15.57
C PRO A 195 0.60 1.24 14.90
N GLY A 196 -0.47 1.19 14.09
CA GLY A 196 -1.01 2.34 13.39
C GLY A 196 -0.07 2.91 12.32
N VAL A 197 0.96 2.16 11.91
CA VAL A 197 1.83 2.54 10.79
C VAL A 197 1.33 1.86 9.51
N GLU A 198 0.86 2.67 8.58
CA GLU A 198 0.53 2.23 7.24
C GLU A 198 1.74 2.40 6.32
N LEU A 199 2.07 1.33 5.59
CA LEU A 199 3.14 1.32 4.60
C LEU A 199 2.53 1.07 3.23
N VAL A 200 2.65 2.04 2.33
CA VAL A 200 2.14 1.95 0.96
C VAL A 200 3.31 1.95 0.00
N ARG A 201 3.34 0.98 -0.90
CA ARG A 201 4.38 0.86 -1.92
C ARG A 201 3.79 1.05 -3.32
N PHE A 202 4.47 1.87 -4.11
CA PHE A 202 4.28 1.93 -5.54
C PHE A 202 5.60 1.54 -6.21
N VAL A 203 5.55 0.52 -7.07
CA VAL A 203 6.74 -0.01 -7.76
C VAL A 203 6.59 0.24 -9.25
N ASN A 204 7.59 0.88 -9.85
CA ASN A 204 7.67 1.10 -11.29
C ASN A 204 9.09 0.83 -11.78
N GLY A 205 9.30 -0.34 -12.39
CA GLY A 205 10.63 -0.83 -12.72
C GLY A 205 11.52 -0.91 -11.46
N PRO A 206 12.74 -0.35 -11.47
CA PRO A 206 13.65 -0.38 -10.33
C PRO A 206 13.33 0.68 -9.25
N VAL A 207 12.32 1.53 -9.47
CA VAL A 207 11.94 2.59 -8.51
C VAL A 207 10.82 2.11 -7.61
N THR A 208 11.01 2.22 -6.30
CA THR A 208 9.95 2.05 -5.31
C THR A 208 9.67 3.36 -4.59
N LEU A 209 8.44 3.85 -4.66
CA LEU A 209 7.95 4.92 -3.78
C LEU A 209 7.34 4.26 -2.54
N LEU A 210 7.82 4.66 -1.36
CA LEU A 210 7.36 4.20 -0.06
C LEU A 210 6.65 5.36 0.66
N GLY A 211 5.34 5.27 0.78
CA GLY A 211 4.56 6.10 1.69
C GLY A 211 4.55 5.49 3.09
N VAL A 212 4.72 6.35 4.09
CA VAL A 212 4.65 5.98 5.52
C VAL A 212 3.65 6.94 6.16
N ALA A 213 2.54 6.41 6.66
CA ALA A 213 1.55 7.20 7.36
C ALA A 213 1.39 6.66 8.78
N LYS A 214 1.31 7.57 9.76
CA LYS A 214 1.02 7.24 11.15
C LYS A 214 -0.40 7.68 11.49
N ARG A 215 -1.24 6.74 11.92
CA ARG A 215 -2.48 7.01 12.65
C ARG A 215 -2.13 7.35 14.10
N ALA A 216 -2.63 8.48 14.58
CA ALA A 216 -2.59 8.83 16.00
C ALA A 216 -3.33 7.76 16.82
N LEU A 217 -2.67 7.21 17.84
CA LEU A 217 -3.28 6.34 18.83
C LEU A 217 -3.28 7.05 20.18
N ALA A 218 -4.36 6.92 20.95
CA ALA A 218 -4.50 7.58 22.24
C ALA A 218 -3.47 7.11 23.28
N CYS A 219 -2.99 5.87 23.16
CA CYS A 219 -1.98 5.28 24.03
C CYS A 219 -0.54 5.75 23.75
N GLU A 220 -0.31 6.54 22.70
CA GLU A 220 1.03 6.95 22.25
C GLU A 220 1.34 8.42 22.53
N LYS A 221 2.64 8.75 22.57
CA LYS A 221 3.15 10.12 22.65
C LYS A 221 3.84 10.50 21.35
N TYR A 222 3.71 11.77 20.98
CA TYR A 222 4.22 12.34 19.73
C TYR A 222 5.07 13.60 19.98
N PRO A 223 6.04 13.94 19.10
CA PRO A 223 6.47 13.16 17.95
C PRO A 223 7.15 11.84 18.36
N MET A 224 7.14 10.85 17.48
CA MET A 224 7.83 9.58 17.71
C MET A 224 8.69 9.18 16.51
N THR A 225 9.69 8.35 16.76
CA THR A 225 10.52 7.77 15.72
C THR A 225 10.01 6.38 15.35
N VAL A 226 9.64 6.20 14.09
CA VAL A 226 9.40 4.90 13.47
C VAL A 226 10.67 4.46 12.75
N ASN A 227 11.21 3.30 13.13
CA ASN A 227 12.32 2.67 12.42
C ASN A 227 11.76 1.76 11.35
N LEU A 228 12.25 1.88 10.11
CA LEU A 228 11.87 1.04 8.99
C LEU A 228 13.05 0.17 8.59
N LYS A 229 12.83 -1.14 8.54
CA LYS A 229 13.75 -2.10 7.95
C LYS A 229 13.27 -2.44 6.53
N LEU A 230 14.08 -2.09 5.55
CA LEU A 230 13.87 -2.37 4.12
C LEU A 230 14.31 -3.81 3.79
N PRO A 231 13.80 -4.40 2.69
CA PRO A 231 14.16 -5.78 2.31
C PRO A 231 15.62 -5.92 1.82
N ALA A 232 16.23 -4.82 1.40
CA ALA A 232 17.63 -4.73 0.98
C ALA A 232 18.09 -3.26 1.10
N ALA A 233 19.41 -3.04 1.05
CA ALA A 233 19.95 -1.69 0.96
C ALA A 233 19.51 -1.02 -0.34
N SER A 234 19.19 0.27 -0.28
CA SER A 234 18.83 1.08 -1.44
C SER A 234 19.32 2.51 -1.22
N HIS A 235 19.54 3.24 -2.31
CA HIS A 235 19.70 4.68 -2.23
C HIS A 235 18.34 5.30 -1.90
N VAL A 236 18.25 5.89 -0.71
CA VAL A 236 17.00 6.43 -0.18
C VAL A 236 16.97 7.95 -0.30
N TYR A 237 15.86 8.47 -0.81
CA TYR A 237 15.60 9.90 -0.90
C TYR A 237 14.30 10.24 -0.16
N ASP A 238 14.28 11.30 0.64
CA ASP A 238 13.05 11.88 1.17
C ASP A 238 12.40 12.71 0.06
N LEU A 239 11.26 12.25 -0.47
CA LEU A 239 10.56 12.89 -1.59
C LEU A 239 10.00 14.26 -1.22
N ARG A 240 9.72 14.50 0.07
CA ARG A 240 9.15 15.77 0.53
C ARG A 240 10.24 16.79 0.81
N ALA A 241 11.37 16.34 1.37
CA ALA A 241 12.50 17.21 1.67
C ALA A 241 13.45 17.39 0.47
N GLY A 242 13.40 16.51 -0.53
CA GLY A 242 14.31 16.52 -1.67
C GLY A 242 15.75 16.21 -1.28
N SER A 243 15.94 15.34 -0.28
CA SER A 243 17.26 15.06 0.32
C SER A 243 17.63 13.59 0.24
N TYR A 244 18.93 13.34 0.04
CA TYR A 244 19.50 11.99 0.02
C TYR A 244 19.83 11.52 1.44
N LEU A 245 19.36 10.33 1.80
CA LEU A 245 19.48 9.74 3.14
C LEU A 245 20.53 8.62 3.23
N GLY A 246 21.23 8.33 2.13
CA GLY A 246 22.27 7.30 2.06
C GLY A 246 21.85 6.03 1.35
N ASN A 247 22.81 5.11 1.18
CA ASN A 247 22.56 3.74 0.74
C ASN A 247 22.40 2.87 1.98
N THR A 248 21.16 2.55 2.33
CA THR A 248 20.84 1.92 3.61
C THR A 248 19.65 0.97 3.47
N ASP A 249 19.58 -0.03 4.34
CA ASP A 249 18.40 -0.86 4.54
C ASP A 249 17.60 -0.47 5.80
N GLN A 250 18.05 0.57 6.51
CA GLN A 250 17.46 1.07 7.74
C GLN A 250 17.21 2.56 7.62
N LEU A 251 15.99 2.97 7.96
CA LEU A 251 15.56 4.35 7.92
C LEU A 251 14.86 4.73 9.24
N LYS A 252 15.12 5.95 9.71
CA LYS A 252 14.35 6.57 10.79
C LYS A 252 13.39 7.59 10.20
N ALA A 253 12.12 7.49 10.56
CA ALA A 253 11.07 8.42 10.20
C ALA A 253 10.49 9.04 11.47
N GLU A 254 10.79 10.31 11.71
CA GLU A 254 10.12 11.08 12.76
C GLU A 254 8.71 11.48 12.30
N VAL A 255 7.70 11.05 13.04
CA VAL A 255 6.29 11.24 12.71
C VAL A 255 5.54 11.91 13.86
N GLY A 256 4.75 12.93 13.54
CA GLY A 256 3.74 13.49 14.44
C GLY A 256 2.44 12.67 14.44
N PRO A 257 1.38 13.16 15.12
CA PRO A 257 0.12 12.42 15.28
C PRO A 257 -0.58 12.08 13.95
N MET A 258 -0.34 12.86 12.89
CA MET A 258 -0.80 12.56 11.52
C MET A 258 0.38 12.61 10.54
N GLY A 259 1.57 12.21 11.02
CA GLY A 259 2.81 12.29 10.26
C GLY A 259 2.72 11.45 8.99
N ARG A 260 3.08 12.07 7.86
CA ARG A 260 3.20 11.42 6.55
C ARG A 260 4.61 11.65 6.03
N LYS A 261 5.28 10.57 5.66
CA LYS A 261 6.57 10.59 4.98
C LYS A 261 6.46 9.87 3.64
N ALA A 262 7.30 10.26 2.71
CA ALA A 262 7.36 9.62 1.40
C ALA A 262 8.84 9.49 1.00
N PHE A 263 9.25 8.30 0.64
CA PHE A 263 10.63 7.99 0.26
C PHE A 263 10.69 7.39 -1.13
N ALA A 264 11.72 7.72 -1.90
CA ALA A 264 12.11 6.94 -3.07
C ALA A 264 13.24 5.99 -2.70
N LEU A 265 13.09 4.72 -3.07
CA LEU A 265 14.08 3.67 -2.92
C LEU A 265 14.52 3.24 -4.31
N VAL A 266 15.79 3.44 -4.64
CA VAL A 266 16.35 3.12 -5.96
C VAL A 266 17.71 2.40 -5.82
N PRO A 267 18.10 1.55 -6.80
CA PRO A 267 19.34 0.78 -6.74
C PRO A 267 20.58 1.55 -7.24
N TYR A 268 20.45 2.84 -7.54
CA TYR A 268 21.51 3.71 -8.05
C TYR A 268 21.45 5.07 -7.35
N LYS A 269 22.58 5.78 -7.30
CA LYS A 269 22.64 7.14 -6.78
C LYS A 269 22.36 8.14 -7.91
N VAL A 270 21.47 9.10 -7.69
CA VAL A 270 21.40 10.34 -8.47
C VAL A 270 22.61 11.21 -8.11
N GLU A 271 23.44 11.50 -9.10
CA GLU A 271 24.69 12.26 -8.97
C GLU A 271 24.50 13.72 -9.34
N GLY A 272 23.52 14.04 -10.18
CA GLY A 272 23.20 15.40 -10.57
C GLY A 272 22.20 15.48 -11.71
N LEU A 273 21.82 16.71 -12.03
CA LEU A 273 21.00 17.08 -13.17
C LEU A 273 21.71 18.19 -13.93
N THR A 274 21.59 18.21 -15.25
CA THR A 274 22.00 19.36 -16.08
C THR A 274 20.81 19.85 -16.87
N LEU A 275 20.73 21.16 -17.13
CA LEU A 275 19.66 21.77 -17.90
C LEU A 275 20.24 22.63 -19.02
N ALA A 276 19.73 22.44 -20.24
CA ALA A 276 19.97 23.31 -21.39
C ALA A 276 18.65 23.91 -21.88
N ALA A 277 18.71 25.15 -22.36
CA ALA A 277 17.60 25.84 -23.00
C ALA A 277 17.99 26.21 -24.44
N THR A 278 17.04 26.13 -25.37
CA THR A 278 17.24 26.56 -26.76
C THR A 278 16.04 27.41 -27.18
N PRO A 279 16.24 28.68 -27.59
CA PRO A 279 17.51 29.43 -27.61
C PRO A 279 18.13 29.64 -26.21
N GLU A 280 19.46 29.77 -26.14
CA GLU A 280 20.21 29.73 -24.88
C GLU A 280 20.21 31.07 -24.10
N LYS A 281 20.22 32.19 -24.81
CA LYS A 281 20.48 33.52 -24.20
C LYS A 281 19.25 34.41 -24.13
N GLU A 282 18.46 34.43 -25.20
CA GLU A 282 17.28 35.29 -25.28
C GLU A 282 16.18 34.66 -26.13
N ALA A 283 14.94 35.03 -25.80
CA ALA A 283 13.73 34.72 -26.55
C ALA A 283 12.74 35.88 -26.39
N ARG A 284 11.72 35.94 -27.23
CA ARG A 284 10.62 36.91 -27.13
C ARG A 284 9.40 36.26 -26.51
N ALA A 285 8.57 37.05 -25.85
CA ALA A 285 7.21 36.64 -25.52
C ALA A 285 6.50 36.17 -26.81
N GLY A 286 5.85 35.00 -26.77
CA GLY A 286 5.29 34.32 -27.95
C GLY A 286 6.21 33.28 -28.61
N ASP A 287 7.52 33.25 -28.32
CA ASP A 287 8.43 32.22 -28.82
C ASP A 287 8.24 30.89 -28.06
N THR A 288 8.85 29.80 -28.56
CA THR A 288 8.92 28.51 -27.85
C THR A 288 10.36 28.22 -27.41
N LEU A 289 10.54 27.89 -26.13
CA LEU A 289 11.80 27.45 -25.54
C LEU A 289 11.85 25.94 -25.48
N ARG A 290 12.86 25.31 -26.07
CA ARG A 290 13.13 23.89 -25.87
C ARG A 290 14.03 23.72 -24.65
N LEU A 291 13.52 23.08 -23.60
CA LEU A 291 14.30 22.75 -22.41
C LEU A 291 14.67 21.27 -22.42
N ALA A 292 15.93 20.96 -22.15
CA ALA A 292 16.44 19.61 -22.08
C ALA A 292 17.16 19.36 -20.76
N ALA A 293 16.59 18.52 -19.91
CA ALA A 293 17.22 18.06 -18.69
C ALA A 293 17.90 16.70 -18.91
N SER A 294 19.13 16.52 -18.43
CA SER A 294 19.84 15.23 -18.45
C SER A 294 20.20 14.81 -17.03
N LEU A 295 19.74 13.63 -16.63
CA LEU A 295 19.95 13.07 -15.31
C LEU A 295 21.23 12.22 -15.30
N LYS A 296 22.10 12.48 -14.33
CA LYS A 296 23.31 11.68 -14.09
C LYS A 296 23.10 10.76 -12.89
N VAL A 297 23.36 9.47 -13.08
CA VAL A 297 23.24 8.44 -12.04
C VAL A 297 24.45 7.50 -12.07
N SER A 298 24.73 6.83 -10.96
CA SER A 298 25.85 5.89 -10.81
C SER A 298 25.62 4.52 -11.51
N GLY A 299 24.56 4.35 -12.31
CA GLY A 299 24.15 3.08 -12.90
C GLY A 299 23.05 3.25 -13.95
N LYS A 300 22.23 2.22 -14.20
CA LYS A 300 21.08 2.33 -15.13
C LYS A 300 19.89 2.99 -14.42
N PRO A 301 19.41 4.17 -14.89
CA PRO A 301 18.29 4.84 -14.26
C PRO A 301 16.97 4.10 -14.54
N GLY A 302 16.08 4.14 -13.55
CA GLY A 302 14.68 3.82 -13.72
C GLY A 302 13.86 5.01 -14.22
N PRO A 303 12.52 4.92 -14.15
CA PRO A 303 11.64 6.03 -14.52
C PRO A 303 11.74 7.17 -13.50
N HIS A 304 12.16 8.35 -13.95
CA HIS A 304 12.17 9.60 -13.19
C HIS A 304 11.13 10.58 -13.74
N LEU A 305 10.72 11.55 -12.93
CA LEU A 305 9.85 12.65 -13.33
C LEU A 305 10.63 13.96 -13.15
N ILE A 306 10.80 14.72 -14.22
CA ILE A 306 11.41 16.06 -14.14
C ILE A 306 10.30 17.09 -14.14
N ARG A 307 10.32 17.95 -13.13
CA ARG A 307 9.51 19.15 -13.10
C ARG A 307 10.33 20.29 -13.68
N PHE A 308 9.78 20.97 -14.69
CA PHE A 308 10.35 22.22 -15.23
C PHE A 308 9.56 23.40 -14.67
N GLU A 309 10.27 24.43 -14.22
CA GLU A 309 9.73 25.65 -13.62
C GLU A 309 10.43 26.88 -14.20
N GLY A 310 9.71 27.99 -14.30
CA GLY A 310 10.20 29.27 -14.80
C GLY A 310 9.87 30.33 -13.75
N ILE A 311 10.88 31.08 -13.33
CA ILE A 311 10.75 32.14 -12.32
C ILE A 311 10.95 33.46 -13.05
N GLY A 312 9.89 34.25 -13.09
CA GLY A 312 9.87 35.55 -13.74
C GLY A 312 10.68 36.62 -12.99
N PRO A 313 10.84 37.82 -13.60
CA PRO A 313 11.68 38.88 -13.07
C PRO A 313 11.17 39.50 -11.76
N SER A 314 9.89 39.30 -11.38
CA SER A 314 9.37 39.83 -10.10
C SER A 314 9.67 38.92 -8.90
N GLY A 315 10.42 37.82 -9.10
CA GLY A 315 10.98 37.01 -8.02
C GLY A 315 10.17 35.77 -7.64
N PRO A 316 10.53 35.10 -6.53
CA PRO A 316 9.96 33.81 -6.14
C PRO A 316 8.46 33.84 -5.78
N ASP A 317 7.90 35.01 -5.50
CA ASP A 317 6.45 35.18 -5.26
C ASP A 317 5.67 35.45 -6.56
N ASP A 318 6.39 35.64 -7.67
CA ASP A 318 5.89 35.71 -9.04
C ASP A 318 6.08 34.35 -9.74
N ILE A 319 5.67 33.24 -9.09
CA ILE A 319 5.50 31.93 -9.73
C ILE A 319 4.23 31.94 -10.63
N ALA A 320 4.03 33.02 -11.37
CA ALA A 320 3.47 32.92 -12.71
C ALA A 320 4.70 32.61 -13.58
N ALA A 321 4.87 31.43 -14.16
CA ALA A 321 3.87 30.77 -14.96
C ALA A 321 4.34 29.33 -15.25
N PHE A 322 3.43 28.36 -15.15
CA PHE A 322 3.55 26.99 -15.64
C PHE A 322 4.48 26.01 -14.91
N ARG A 323 3.86 24.92 -14.42
CA ARG A 323 4.55 23.67 -14.09
C ARG A 323 4.34 22.72 -15.27
N PHE A 324 5.36 22.55 -16.09
CA PHE A 324 5.37 21.46 -17.06
C PHE A 324 5.99 20.23 -16.40
N TRP A 325 5.30 19.11 -16.55
CA TRP A 325 5.75 17.82 -16.07
C TRP A 325 6.04 16.97 -17.29
N ASP A 326 7.27 16.50 -17.41
CA ASP A 326 7.59 15.48 -18.39
C ASP A 326 8.33 14.33 -17.73
N LYS A 327 8.06 13.13 -18.25
CA LYS A 327 8.69 11.91 -17.77
C LYS A 327 10.09 11.83 -18.36
N VAL A 328 11.08 11.50 -17.54
CA VAL A 328 12.35 11.02 -18.09
C VAL A 328 12.07 9.67 -18.71
N TRP A 329 12.31 9.58 -20.00
CA TRP A 329 12.46 8.30 -20.66
C TRP A 329 13.96 7.96 -20.60
N ALA A 330 14.29 6.94 -19.81
CA ALA A 330 15.52 6.21 -19.99
C ALA A 330 15.24 5.11 -21.01
N SER A 331 16.01 5.08 -22.10
CA SER A 331 16.10 3.93 -22.99
C SER A 331 17.51 3.34 -22.88
N ASP A 332 17.67 2.10 -23.30
CA ASP A 332 18.95 1.39 -23.17
C ASP A 332 20.09 2.06 -23.95
N ASP A 333 19.73 2.88 -24.96
CA ASP A 333 20.66 3.50 -25.91
C ASP A 333 20.78 5.03 -25.78
N ALA A 334 20.14 5.66 -24.78
CA ALA A 334 20.17 7.12 -24.62
C ALA A 334 20.30 7.56 -23.15
N PRO A 335 21.04 8.66 -22.87
CA PRO A 335 21.08 9.24 -21.54
C PRO A 335 19.67 9.56 -21.05
N ALA A 336 19.42 9.39 -19.74
CA ALA A 336 18.15 9.68 -19.11
C ALA A 336 17.80 11.18 -19.26
N ARG A 337 17.05 11.49 -20.32
CA ARG A 337 16.77 12.85 -20.77
C ARG A 337 15.27 13.12 -20.74
N ALA A 338 14.88 14.30 -20.28
CA ALA A 338 13.54 14.84 -20.41
C ALA A 338 13.60 16.11 -21.27
N VAL A 339 12.64 16.29 -22.18
CA VAL A 339 12.64 17.42 -23.11
C VAL A 339 11.24 18.00 -23.20
N VAL A 340 11.11 19.29 -22.92
CA VAL A 340 9.85 20.01 -23.06
C VAL A 340 10.01 21.18 -24.03
N ASP A 341 9.04 21.36 -24.91
CA ASP A 341 8.88 22.58 -25.70
C ASP A 341 7.91 23.49 -24.93
N TRP A 342 8.45 24.55 -24.33
CA TRP A 342 7.75 25.51 -23.48
C TRP A 342 7.34 26.73 -24.31
N PRO A 343 6.04 26.95 -24.58
CA PRO A 343 5.57 28.17 -25.24
C PRO A 343 5.57 29.35 -24.26
N LEU A 344 6.34 30.39 -24.55
CA LEU A 344 6.26 31.66 -23.82
C LEU A 344 4.97 32.36 -24.23
N ALA A 345 4.12 32.72 -23.27
CA ALA A 345 2.90 33.47 -23.59
C ALA A 345 3.23 34.84 -24.21
N LEU A 346 2.30 35.40 -25.01
CA LEU A 346 2.50 36.71 -25.65
C LEU A 346 2.63 37.86 -24.64
N ASN A 347 2.04 37.68 -23.46
CA ASN A 347 2.04 38.63 -22.36
C ASN A 347 3.08 38.32 -21.27
N GLU A 348 4.07 37.47 -21.55
CA GLU A 348 5.17 37.23 -20.60
C GLU A 348 5.91 38.52 -20.27
N LYS A 349 6.21 38.71 -18.99
CA LYS A 349 6.95 39.90 -18.53
C LYS A 349 8.37 39.89 -19.13
N PRO A 350 8.78 40.95 -19.85
CA PRO A 350 10.15 41.10 -20.29
C PRO A 350 11.09 41.18 -19.09
N GLY A 351 12.26 40.54 -19.18
CA GLY A 351 13.22 40.51 -18.08
C GLY A 351 14.05 39.24 -18.08
N LYS A 352 14.89 39.11 -17.05
CA LYS A 352 15.67 37.91 -16.81
C LYS A 352 14.78 36.86 -16.14
N TRP A 353 14.67 35.70 -16.76
CA TRP A 353 13.96 34.54 -16.21
C TRP A 353 14.96 33.49 -15.74
N VAL A 354 14.64 32.81 -14.63
CA VAL A 354 15.37 31.61 -14.18
C VAL A 354 14.56 30.39 -14.58
N LEU A 355 15.17 29.51 -15.36
CA LEU A 355 14.60 28.23 -15.78
C LEU A 355 15.19 27.14 -14.90
N ARG A 356 14.35 26.34 -14.25
CA ARG A 356 14.76 25.28 -13.33
C ARG A 356 14.20 23.94 -13.79
N ALA A 357 15.02 22.91 -13.74
CA ALA A 357 14.60 21.52 -13.85
C ALA A 357 14.87 20.83 -12.51
N THR A 358 13.97 19.99 -12.04
CA THR A 358 14.10 19.26 -10.78
C THR A 358 13.67 17.82 -10.95
N ASP A 359 14.54 16.87 -10.62
CA ASP A 359 14.16 15.48 -10.44
C ASP A 359 13.31 15.34 -9.17
N VAL A 360 12.04 14.99 -9.35
CA VAL A 360 11.06 14.91 -8.26
C VAL A 360 11.40 13.80 -7.28
N LEU A 361 12.13 12.77 -7.72
CA LEU A 361 12.50 11.65 -6.85
C LEU A 361 13.62 12.00 -5.86
N SER A 362 14.66 12.70 -6.33
CA SER A 362 15.85 12.98 -5.53
C SER A 362 15.95 14.40 -4.99
N GLY A 363 15.24 15.37 -5.59
CA GLY A 363 15.45 16.80 -5.34
C GLY A 363 16.65 17.40 -6.09
N ALA A 364 17.42 16.60 -6.84
CA ALA A 364 18.48 17.11 -7.70
C ALA A 364 17.90 18.09 -8.73
N HIS A 365 18.53 19.25 -8.87
CA HIS A 365 18.04 20.30 -9.76
C HIS A 365 19.19 20.99 -10.48
N ALA A 366 18.83 21.64 -11.58
CA ALA A 366 19.72 22.47 -12.37
C ALA A 366 18.96 23.71 -12.83
N GLU A 367 19.69 24.81 -12.97
CA GLU A 367 19.14 26.08 -13.41
C GLU A 367 19.92 26.62 -14.60
N THR A 368 19.23 27.37 -15.44
CA THR A 368 19.82 28.28 -16.41
C THR A 368 19.00 29.56 -16.44
N THR A 369 19.47 30.60 -17.13
CA THR A 369 18.77 31.88 -17.21
C THR A 369 18.62 32.32 -18.65
N ILE A 370 17.49 32.90 -18.98
CA ILE A 370 17.21 33.44 -20.30
C ILE A 370 16.67 34.86 -20.20
N GLN A 371 17.04 35.73 -21.14
CA GLN A 371 16.45 37.06 -21.27
C GLN A 371 15.19 36.98 -22.13
N VAL A 372 14.02 37.23 -21.53
CA VAL A 372 12.75 37.38 -22.26
C VAL A 372 12.63 38.84 -22.72
N ARG A 373 12.36 39.02 -24.00
CA ARG A 373 12.14 40.31 -24.66
C ARG A 373 10.65 40.52 -24.94
N PRO A 374 10.19 41.76 -25.16
CA PRO A 374 8.82 42.02 -25.62
C PRO A 374 8.49 41.24 -26.90
N PRO A 375 7.20 40.97 -27.16
CA PRO A 375 6.76 40.34 -28.40
C PRO A 375 7.17 41.17 -29.63
N ARG A 376 7.14 40.55 -30.81
CA ARG A 376 7.48 41.23 -32.07
C ARG A 376 6.51 42.34 -32.42
#